data_AF-A0A7G2S995-F1
#
_entry.id   AF-A0A7G2S995-F1
#
_cell.length_a   1.000
_cell.length_b   1.000
_cell.length_c   1.000
_cell.angle_alpha   90.00
_cell.angle_beta   90.00
_cell.angle_gamma   90.00
#
_symmetry.space_group_name_H-M   'P 1'
#
loop_
_entity.id
_entity.type
_entity.pdbx_description
1 polymer ?
#
loop_
_entity_poly.entity_id
_entity_poly.type
_entity_poly.pdbx_seq_one_letter_code
_entity_poly.pdbx_strand_id
1 'polypeptide(L)'
;MTVKWRLLASAVVCLVAIVSAFHFLVMERHGVPDSGIRVVEQGNEEGGRDWVIRLYQSDSRHHWQASGSGYDVAIDRLAKDSFSLDIAYGVSGDGRHRIRQQVRLHEGPTLVAAFGAGPTEAGDTRVIVDRVK
;
A
#
# COMPACT_ATOMS: atom_id res chain seq x y z
N MET A 1 -38.58 -35.02 -6.68
CA MET A 1 -38.38 -33.57 -6.46
C MET A 1 -38.62 -32.84 -7.78
N THR A 2 -39.61 -31.96 -7.86
CA THR A 2 -39.98 -31.29 -9.13
C THR A 2 -38.87 -30.33 -9.57
N VAL A 3 -38.70 -30.16 -10.89
CA VAL A 3 -37.61 -29.37 -11.54
C VAL A 3 -37.44 -27.97 -10.94
N LYS A 4 -38.54 -27.35 -10.48
CA LYS A 4 -38.56 -26.06 -9.78
C LYS A 4 -37.66 -26.01 -8.53
N TRP A 5 -37.66 -27.08 -7.72
CA TRP A 5 -36.85 -27.15 -6.49
C TRP A 5 -35.35 -27.31 -6.78
N ARG A 6 -35.01 -27.97 -7.89
CA ARG A 6 -33.61 -28.13 -8.32
C ARG A 6 -33.02 -26.81 -8.82
N LEU A 7 -33.83 -26.02 -9.53
CA LEU A 7 -33.44 -24.67 -9.99
C LEU A 7 -33.28 -23.70 -8.83
N LEU A 8 -34.19 -23.73 -7.85
CA LEU A 8 -34.09 -22.91 -6.64
C LEU A 8 -32.86 -23.28 -5.80
N ALA A 9 -32.60 -24.58 -5.60
CA ALA A 9 -31.41 -25.03 -4.90
C ALA A 9 -30.11 -24.61 -5.62
N SER A 10 -30.06 -24.73 -6.95
CA SER A 10 -28.92 -24.29 -7.75
C SER A 10 -28.70 -22.78 -7.67
N ALA A 11 -29.76 -21.98 -7.70
CA ALA A 11 -29.68 -20.53 -7.60
C ALA A 11 -29.12 -20.08 -6.24
N VAL A 12 -29.57 -20.73 -5.15
CA VAL A 12 -29.06 -20.45 -3.80
C VAL A 12 -27.57 -20.81 -3.69
N VAL A 13 -27.15 -21.95 -4.23
CA VAL A 13 -25.73 -22.35 -4.23
C VAL A 13 -24.87 -21.36 -5.02
N CYS A 14 -25.32 -20.91 -6.20
CA CYS A 14 -24.60 -19.89 -6.97
C CYS A 14 -24.50 -18.56 -6.20
N LEU A 15 -25.58 -18.14 -5.53
CA LEU A 15 -25.59 -16.89 -4.78
C LEU A 15 -24.64 -16.95 -3.58
N VAL A 16 -24.62 -18.06 -2.84
CA VAL A 16 -23.65 -18.29 -1.75
C VAL A 16 -22.21 -18.27 -2.29
N ALA A 17 -21.94 -18.93 -3.42
CA ALA A 17 -20.61 -18.92 -4.03
C ALA A 17 -20.15 -17.51 -4.41
N ILE A 18 -21.05 -16.69 -4.98
CA ILE A 18 -20.76 -15.30 -5.33
C ILE A 18 -20.50 -14.46 -4.08
N VAL A 19 -21.30 -14.62 -3.02
CA VAL A 19 -21.12 -13.87 -1.77
C VAL A 19 -19.81 -14.27 -1.08
N SER A 20 -19.45 -15.56 -1.07
CA SER A 20 -18.17 -16.02 -0.52
C SER A 20 -16.98 -15.51 -1.33
N ALA A 21 -17.06 -15.53 -2.66
CA ALA A 21 -16.03 -14.97 -3.53
C ALA A 21 -15.90 -13.46 -3.32
N PHE A 22 -17.02 -12.73 -3.24
CA PHE A 22 -17.03 -11.29 -2.97
C PHE A 22 -16.45 -10.97 -1.59
N HIS A 23 -16.83 -11.72 -0.56
CA HIS A 23 -16.28 -11.56 0.79
C HIS A 23 -14.78 -11.80 0.82
N PHE A 24 -14.29 -12.84 0.13
CA PHE A 24 -12.86 -13.11 0.01
C PHE A 24 -12.13 -11.95 -0.68
N LEU A 25 -12.67 -11.46 -1.80
CA LEU A 25 -12.08 -10.39 -2.61
C LEU A 25 -12.08 -9.03 -1.86
N VAL A 26 -13.13 -8.76 -1.08
CA VAL A 26 -13.23 -7.56 -0.22
C VAL A 26 -12.26 -7.66 0.96
N MET A 27 -12.16 -8.83 1.62
CA MET A 27 -11.19 -9.06 2.68
C MET A 27 -9.75 -9.03 2.16
N GLU A 28 -9.49 -9.44 0.93
CA GLU A 28 -8.17 -9.35 0.31
C GLU A 28 -7.81 -7.90 -0.03
N ARG A 29 -8.79 -7.05 -0.38
CA ARG A 29 -8.59 -5.61 -0.62
C ARG A 29 -8.47 -4.77 0.66
N HIS A 30 -9.20 -5.13 1.71
CA HIS A 30 -9.36 -4.30 2.92
C HIS A 30 -8.82 -4.92 4.20
N GLY A 31 -8.51 -6.21 4.20
CA GLY A 31 -7.82 -6.88 5.29
C GLY A 31 -6.45 -6.24 5.50
N VAL A 32 -6.12 -6.01 6.77
CA VAL A 32 -4.77 -5.63 7.17
C VAL A 32 -3.90 -6.86 6.97
N PRO A 33 -2.93 -6.86 6.05
CA PRO A 33 -2.12 -8.04 5.81
C PRO A 33 -1.16 -8.28 6.99
N ASP A 34 -1.02 -9.53 7.45
CA ASP A 34 -0.06 -9.93 8.50
C ASP A 34 1.39 -9.58 8.13
N SER A 35 1.68 -9.46 6.83
CA SER A 35 2.89 -8.84 6.32
C SER A 35 2.66 -8.29 4.92
N GLY A 36 3.23 -7.13 4.61
CA GLY A 36 3.00 -6.50 3.32
C GLY A 36 3.32 -5.02 3.32
N ILE A 37 3.10 -4.40 2.17
CA ILE A 37 3.30 -2.97 1.98
C ILE A 37 2.05 -2.40 1.31
N ARG A 38 1.56 -1.29 1.84
CA ARG A 38 0.44 -0.55 1.27
C ARG A 38 0.86 0.89 1.08
N VAL A 39 0.70 1.39 -0.14
CA VAL A 39 1.01 2.78 -0.48
C VAL A 39 -0.31 3.53 -0.62
N VAL A 40 -0.44 4.64 0.09
CA VAL A 40 -1.60 5.53 0.06
C VAL A 40 -1.12 6.94 -0.23
N GLU A 41 -1.72 7.57 -1.22
CA GLU A 41 -1.54 9.00 -1.48
C GLU A 41 -2.63 9.79 -0.74
N GLN A 42 -2.23 10.84 -0.03
CA GLN A 42 -3.14 11.72 0.71
C GLN A 42 -2.77 13.19 0.44
N GLY A 43 -3.76 14.07 0.35
CA GLY A 43 -3.48 15.51 0.35
C GLY A 43 -3.05 15.96 1.75
N ASN A 44 -2.08 16.87 1.84
CA ASN A 44 -1.67 17.47 3.11
C ASN A 44 -2.27 18.89 3.30
N GLU A 45 -2.21 19.39 4.54
CA GLU A 45 -2.81 20.68 4.95
C GLU A 45 -2.22 21.88 4.20
N GLU A 46 -1.00 21.76 3.67
CA GLU A 46 -0.28 22.78 2.91
C GLU A 46 -0.63 22.73 1.40
N GLY A 47 -1.59 21.88 1.01
CA GLY A 47 -1.99 21.69 -0.39
C GLY A 47 -1.02 20.81 -1.18
N GLY A 48 -0.07 20.16 -0.52
CA GLY A 48 0.86 19.18 -1.06
C GLY A 48 0.36 17.74 -0.99
N ARG A 49 1.27 16.78 -1.18
CA ARG A 49 0.95 15.34 -1.27
C ARG A 49 1.81 14.50 -0.34
N ASP A 50 1.18 13.65 0.43
CA ASP A 50 1.84 12.67 1.28
C ASP A 50 1.70 11.27 0.69
N TRP A 51 2.84 10.66 0.37
CA TRP A 51 2.95 9.24 0.04
C TRP A 51 3.19 8.47 1.34
N VAL A 52 2.13 7.89 1.89
CA VAL A 52 2.18 7.08 3.11
C VAL A 52 2.35 5.61 2.76
N ILE A 53 3.50 5.06 3.12
CA ILE A 53 3.88 3.67 2.92
C ILE A 53 3.69 2.93 4.25
N ARG A 54 2.57 2.21 4.40
CA ARG A 54 2.36 1.32 5.54
C ARG A 54 3.14 0.03 5.32
N LEU A 55 4.09 -0.22 6.19
CA LEU A 55 4.93 -1.40 6.20
C LEU A 55 4.43 -2.34 7.31
N TYR A 56 3.69 -3.37 6.92
CA TYR A 56 3.24 -4.43 7.81
C TYR A 56 4.35 -5.47 7.94
N GLN A 57 4.88 -5.58 9.15
CA GLN A 57 6.05 -6.41 9.43
C GLN A 57 5.66 -7.75 10.06
N SER A 58 6.13 -8.84 9.46
CA SER A 58 6.27 -10.13 10.16
C SER A 58 7.75 -10.44 10.40
N ASP A 59 8.03 -11.33 11.35
CA ASP A 59 9.41 -11.72 11.68
C ASP A 59 10.11 -12.51 10.56
N SER A 60 9.36 -13.11 9.64
CA SER A 60 9.88 -13.95 8.55
C SER A 60 10.17 -13.19 7.25
N ARG A 61 9.62 -11.97 7.09
CA ARG A 61 9.75 -11.22 5.84
C ARG A 61 10.89 -10.22 5.92
N HIS A 62 11.73 -10.23 4.89
CA HIS A 62 12.88 -9.34 4.75
C HIS A 62 12.81 -8.43 3.53
N HIS A 63 11.83 -8.62 2.65
CA HIS A 63 11.67 -7.86 1.43
C HIS A 63 10.20 -7.55 1.18
N TRP A 64 9.92 -6.30 0.83
CA TRP A 64 8.60 -5.81 0.46
C TRP A 64 8.69 -5.01 -0.84
N GLN A 65 7.72 -5.21 -1.72
CA GLN A 65 7.64 -4.50 -2.98
C GLN A 65 6.18 -4.12 -3.29
N ALA A 66 5.96 -2.92 -3.79
CA ALA A 66 4.70 -2.49 -4.37
C ALA A 66 4.91 -1.49 -5.51
N SER A 67 4.13 -1.63 -6.56
CA SER A 67 4.15 -0.74 -7.72
C SER A 67 2.72 -0.34 -8.08
N GLY A 68 2.54 0.91 -8.49
CA GLY A 68 1.25 1.42 -8.93
C GLY A 68 1.39 2.60 -9.89
N SER A 69 0.26 3.24 -10.19
CA SER A 69 0.27 4.45 -11.02
C SER A 69 0.99 5.56 -10.27
N GLY A 70 2.20 5.89 -10.74
CA GLY A 70 3.01 6.97 -10.18
C GLY A 70 3.90 6.58 -9.00
N TYR A 71 4.05 5.29 -8.68
CA TYR A 71 5.03 4.85 -7.67
C TYR A 71 5.57 3.44 -7.91
N ASP A 72 6.76 3.19 -7.40
CA ASP A 72 7.44 1.89 -7.31
C ASP A 72 8.28 1.90 -6.04
N VAL A 73 8.03 0.96 -5.14
CA VAL A 73 8.62 0.90 -3.81
C VAL A 73 9.20 -0.49 -3.60
N ALA A 74 10.48 -0.55 -3.22
CA ALA A 74 11.13 -1.72 -2.67
C ALA A 74 11.77 -1.37 -1.32
N ILE A 75 11.55 -2.23 -0.32
CA ILE A 75 12.10 -2.09 1.03
C ILE A 75 12.69 -3.42 1.44
N ASP A 76 13.94 -3.39 1.91
CA ASP A 76 14.64 -4.56 2.44
C ASP A 76 14.97 -4.34 3.92
N ARG A 77 14.69 -5.35 4.75
CA ARG A 77 15.11 -5.38 6.15
C ARG A 77 16.55 -5.86 6.24
N LEU A 78 17.44 -4.98 6.68
CA LEU A 78 18.85 -5.25 6.91
C LEU A 78 19.11 -5.79 8.33
N ALA A 79 18.40 -5.26 9.32
CA ALA A 79 18.50 -5.68 10.72
C ALA A 79 17.16 -5.50 11.45
N LYS A 80 17.14 -5.55 12.79
CA LYS A 80 15.89 -5.46 13.57
C LYS A 80 15.04 -4.24 13.18
N ASP A 81 15.68 -3.08 13.07
CA ASP A 81 15.12 -1.76 12.80
C ASP A 81 15.82 -1.03 11.63
N SER A 82 16.77 -1.68 10.95
CA SER A 82 17.51 -1.10 9.82
C SER A 82 16.93 -1.58 8.50
N PHE A 83 16.71 -0.65 7.57
CA PHE A 83 16.06 -0.90 6.29
C PHE A 83 16.77 -0.20 5.14
N SER A 84 16.82 -0.85 3.98
CA SER A 84 17.17 -0.23 2.70
C SER A 84 15.89 0.14 1.97
N LEU A 85 15.79 1.39 1.53
CA LEU A 85 14.66 1.91 0.77
C LEU A 85 15.10 2.20 -0.66
N ASP A 86 14.33 1.72 -1.64
CA ASP A 86 14.35 2.18 -3.02
C ASP A 86 12.92 2.56 -3.41
N ILE A 87 12.60 3.86 -3.33
CA ILE A 87 11.26 4.40 -3.55
C ILE A 87 11.31 5.38 -4.70
N ALA A 88 10.64 5.06 -5.79
CA ALA A 88 10.40 5.97 -6.90
C ALA A 88 8.94 6.41 -6.89
N TYR A 89 8.67 7.71 -7.03
CA TYR A 89 7.32 8.25 -7.04
C TYR A 89 7.25 9.50 -7.94
N GLY A 90 6.07 9.81 -8.44
CA GLY A 90 5.82 10.96 -9.33
C GLY A 90 4.73 10.66 -10.35
N VAL A 91 3.97 11.70 -10.69
CA VAL A 91 2.90 11.65 -11.69
C VAL A 91 3.45 12.14 -13.04
N SER A 92 2.91 11.67 -14.16
CA SER A 92 3.37 12.13 -15.49
C SER A 92 3.28 13.66 -15.59
N GLY A 93 4.41 14.32 -15.82
CA GLY A 93 4.52 15.78 -15.96
C GLY A 93 5.42 16.46 -14.91
N ASP A 94 5.40 16.01 -13.65
CA ASP A 94 6.16 16.64 -12.54
C ASP A 94 7.61 16.13 -12.42
N GLY A 95 7.97 15.08 -13.17
CA GLY A 95 9.23 14.36 -13.02
C GLY A 95 9.13 13.23 -12.00
N ARG A 96 9.90 12.16 -12.22
CA ARG A 96 9.93 11.00 -11.31
C ARG A 96 11.06 11.19 -10.31
N HIS A 97 10.72 11.29 -9.03
CA HIS A 97 11.69 11.34 -7.95
C HIS A 97 12.06 9.92 -7.51
N ARG A 98 13.30 9.76 -7.05
CA ARG A 98 13.79 8.48 -6.52
C ARG A 98 14.57 8.70 -5.24
N ILE A 99 14.21 7.94 -4.21
CA ILE A 99 14.83 7.89 -2.90
C ILE A 99 15.55 6.55 -2.81
N ARG A 100 16.86 6.59 -2.59
CA ARG A 100 17.67 5.40 -2.29
C ARG A 100 18.51 5.67 -1.07
N GLN A 101 18.16 5.05 0.05
CA GLN A 101 18.86 5.27 1.32
C GLN A 101 18.66 4.11 2.28
N GLN A 102 19.58 4.00 3.24
CA GLN A 102 19.42 3.14 4.40
C GLN A 102 18.96 3.98 5.59
N VAL A 103 17.93 3.53 6.28
CA VAL A 103 17.32 4.25 7.40
C VAL A 103 17.08 3.31 8.57
N ARG A 104 16.99 3.89 9.77
CA ARG A 104 16.40 3.21 10.91
C ARG A 104 14.92 3.60 11.01
N LEU A 105 14.05 2.60 11.01
CA LEU A 105 12.61 2.79 11.19
C LEU A 105 12.21 2.25 12.55
N HIS A 106 11.56 3.08 13.35
CA HIS A 106 10.87 2.65 14.57
C HIS A 106 9.40 2.32 14.26
N GLU A 107 8.65 1.80 15.23
CA GLU A 107 7.20 1.61 15.03
C GLU A 107 6.52 2.98 14.91
N GLY A 108 5.57 3.10 13.98
CA GLY A 108 4.88 4.35 13.66
C GLY A 108 5.43 5.11 12.43
N PRO A 109 4.90 6.32 12.17
CA PRO A 109 5.21 7.11 10.99
C PRO A 109 6.60 7.75 11.09
N THR A 110 7.40 7.59 10.03
CA THR A 110 8.72 8.20 9.87
C THR A 110 8.78 8.94 8.55
N LEU A 111 9.05 10.24 8.59
CA LEU A 111 9.33 11.02 7.38
C LEU A 111 10.69 10.60 6.82
N VAL A 112 10.72 10.05 5.61
CA VAL A 112 11.97 9.59 4.96
C VAL A 112 12.49 10.56 3.92
N ALA A 113 11.60 11.39 3.35
CA ALA A 113 11.99 12.48 2.47
C ALA A 113 10.86 13.51 2.31
N ALA A 114 11.24 14.75 2.05
CA ALA A 114 10.34 15.84 1.69
C ALA A 114 10.95 16.62 0.52
N PHE A 115 10.11 17.04 -0.41
CA PHE A 115 10.49 17.73 -1.62
C PHE A 115 9.61 18.97 -1.72
N GLY A 116 10.23 20.10 -2.03
CA GLY A 116 9.52 21.36 -2.21
C GLY A 116 8.44 21.23 -3.28
N ALA A 117 7.48 22.16 -3.26
CA ALA A 117 6.40 22.25 -4.25
C ALA A 117 6.90 21.96 -5.68
N GLY A 118 6.25 21.00 -6.33
CA GLY A 118 6.51 20.68 -7.73
C GLY A 118 6.17 21.88 -8.65
N PRO A 119 6.56 21.84 -9.93
CA PRO A 119 6.33 22.94 -10.88
C PRO A 119 4.84 23.30 -11.09
N THR A 120 3.91 22.48 -10.58
CA THR A 120 2.45 22.62 -10.69
C THR A 120 1.77 23.23 -9.45
N GLU A 121 2.52 23.83 -8.52
CA GLU A 121 2.02 24.64 -7.37
C GLU A 121 1.15 23.92 -6.32
N ALA A 122 1.22 22.60 -6.23
CA ALA A 122 0.79 21.90 -5.01
C ALA A 122 1.95 21.91 -4.00
N GLY A 123 1.68 22.16 -2.72
CA GLY A 123 2.67 22.25 -1.63
C GLY A 123 3.59 21.02 -1.50
N ASP A 124 4.38 20.97 -0.43
CA ASP A 124 5.46 19.99 -0.30
C ASP A 124 4.99 18.54 -0.49
N THR A 125 5.76 17.77 -1.28
CA THR A 125 5.55 16.34 -1.43
C THR A 125 6.38 15.60 -0.39
N ARG A 126 5.73 14.78 0.44
CA ARG A 126 6.39 14.04 1.53
C ARG A 126 6.26 12.54 1.31
N VAL A 127 7.29 11.80 1.70
CA VAL A 127 7.28 10.34 1.71
C VAL A 127 7.44 9.89 3.15
N ILE A 128 6.44 9.18 3.66
CA ILE A 128 6.34 8.73 5.05
C ILE A 128 6.27 7.22 5.04
N VAL A 129 7.12 6.56 5.81
CA VAL A 129 7.03 5.12 6.06
C VAL A 129 6.45 4.90 7.46
N ASP A 130 5.29 4.27 7.52
CA ASP A 130 4.58 3.93 8.76
C ASP A 130 4.76 2.45 9.06
N ARG A 131 5.62 2.13 10.02
CA ARG A 131 5.90 0.73 10.39
C ARG A 131 4.86 0.24 11.37
N VAL A 132 4.11 -0.77 10.94
CA VAL A 132 3.05 -1.43 11.71
C VAL A 132 3.50 -2.85 12.04
N LYS A 133 3.37 -3.21 13.31
CA LYS A 133 3.66 -4.55 13.82
C LYS A 133 2.38 -5.37 13.94
#